data_AF-A0A526YQS2-F1
#
_entry.id   AF-A0A526YQS2-F1
#
_cell.length_a   1.000
_cell.length_b   1.000
_cell.length_c   1.000
_cell.angle_alpha   90.00
_cell.angle_beta   90.00
_cell.angle_gamma   90.00
#
_symmetry.space_group_name_H-M   'P 1'
#
loop_
_entity.id
_entity.type
_entity.pdbx_description
1 polymer ?
#
loop_
_entity_poly.entity_id
_entity_poly.type
_entity_poly.pdbx_seq_one_letter_code
_entity_poly.pdbx_strand_id
1 'polypeptide(L)' 'AGLTPADIDLIVLATSTPNNTFPATAVDIQNRLGMHHGFAFDMQAVCSGFVYAVTTADLYIRGGLAKRVLVIG' A
#
# COMPACT_ATOMS: atom_id res chain seq x y z
N ALA A 1 -5.13 9.21 12.34
CA ALA A 1 -4.14 10.05 11.63
C ALA A 1 -4.69 11.42 11.21
N GLY A 2 -6.02 11.63 11.10
CA GLY A 2 -6.56 12.91 10.65
C GLY A 2 -6.17 13.25 9.19
N LEU A 3 -5.94 12.21 8.39
CA LEU A 3 -5.47 12.32 7.00
C LEU A 3 -6.61 12.00 6.04
N THR A 4 -6.50 12.55 4.84
CA THR A 4 -7.37 12.27 3.71
C THR A 4 -6.68 11.33 2.73
N PRO A 5 -7.42 10.71 1.79
CA PRO A 5 -6.82 9.93 0.70
C PRO A 5 -5.78 10.73 -0.11
N ALA A 6 -5.96 12.05 -0.25
CA ALA A 6 -5.04 12.94 -0.93
C ALA A 6 -3.70 13.15 -0.19
N ASP A 7 -3.59 12.70 1.07
CA ASP A 7 -2.35 12.75 1.83
C ASP A 7 -1.46 11.53 1.64
N ILE A 8 -1.96 10.47 1.00
CA ILE A 8 -1.31 9.16 0.87
C ILE A 8 -0.64 9.08 -0.50
N ASP A 9 0.64 8.73 -0.53
CA ASP A 9 1.40 8.60 -1.79
C ASP A 9 1.59 7.15 -2.23
N LEU A 10 1.42 6.21 -1.28
CA LEU A 10 1.62 4.79 -1.52
C LEU A 10 0.67 3.93 -0.67
N ILE A 11 0.08 2.91 -1.28
CA ILE A 11 -0.60 1.81 -0.57
C ILE A 11 0.19 0.51 -0.76
N VAL A 12 0.54 -0.15 0.34
CA VAL A 12 1.11 -1.51 0.32
C VAL A 12 0.15 -2.45 1.03
N LEU A 13 -0.41 -3.41 0.30
CA LEU A 13 -1.26 -4.45 0.87
C LEU A 13 -0.47 -5.75 1.03
N ALA A 14 -0.11 -6.10 2.25
CA ALA A 14 0.39 -7.42 2.58
C ALA A 14 -0.77 -8.43 2.58
N THR A 15 -0.82 -9.34 1.60
CA THR A 15 -1.84 -10.40 1.57
C THR A 15 -1.33 -11.63 0.83
N SER A 16 -1.63 -12.83 1.35
CA SER A 16 -1.46 -14.09 0.61
C SER A 16 -2.70 -14.48 -0.19
N THR A 17 -3.83 -13.82 0.04
CA THR A 17 -5.13 -14.11 -0.57
C THR A 17 -5.71 -12.82 -1.16
N PRO A 18 -5.15 -12.31 -2.27
CA PRO A 18 -5.72 -11.16 -2.95
C PRO A 18 -7.09 -11.53 -3.53
N ASN A 19 -7.98 -10.53 -3.67
CA ASN A 19 -9.32 -10.75 -4.22
C ASN A 19 -9.27 -11.19 -5.70
N ASN A 20 -8.28 -10.67 -6.44
CA ASN A 20 -8.06 -10.99 -7.84
C ASN A 20 -6.56 -11.12 -8.11
N THR A 21 -6.18 -11.87 -9.14
CA THR A 21 -4.79 -11.88 -9.65
C THR A 21 -4.46 -10.57 -10.38
N PHE A 22 -5.44 -10.02 -11.08
CA PHE A 22 -5.37 -8.70 -11.71
C PHE A 22 -6.78 -8.11 -11.82
N PRO A 23 -7.00 -6.82 -11.53
CA PRO A 23 -6.04 -5.87 -10.95
C PRO A 23 -5.66 -6.21 -9.50
N ALA A 24 -4.56 -5.64 -9.01
CA ALA A 24 -4.13 -5.80 -7.61
C ALA A 24 -5.21 -5.28 -6.64
N THR A 25 -5.35 -5.93 -5.49
CA THR A 25 -6.34 -5.57 -4.48
C THR A 25 -6.05 -4.19 -3.88
N ALA A 26 -4.77 -3.81 -3.74
CA ALA A 26 -4.37 -2.47 -3.34
C ALA A 26 -4.86 -1.38 -4.30
N VAL A 27 -4.94 -1.65 -5.60
CA VAL A 27 -5.45 -0.69 -6.61
C VAL A 27 -6.98 -0.55 -6.51
N ASP A 28 -7.70 -1.63 -6.20
CA ASP A 28 -9.13 -1.53 -5.87
C ASP A 28 -9.36 -0.67 -4.63
N ILE A 29 -8.55 -0.86 -3.59
CA ILE A 29 -8.59 -0.03 -2.37
C ILE A 29 -8.28 1.43 -2.71
N GLN A 30 -7.26 1.70 -3.52
CA GLN A 30 -6.92 3.05 -3.98
C GLN A 30 -8.13 3.73 -4.63
N ASN A 31 -8.79 3.04 -5.57
CA ASN A 31 -9.98 3.53 -6.25
C ASN A 31 -11.15 3.78 -5.28
N ARG A 32 -11.41 2.83 -4.37
CA ARG A 32 -12.49 2.94 -3.37
C ARG A 32 -12.27 4.07 -2.36
N LEU A 33 -11.02 4.40 -2.05
CA LEU A 33 -10.67 5.54 -1.22
C LEU A 33 -10.75 6.88 -1.97
N GLY A 34 -10.87 6.89 -3.31
CA GLY A 34 -10.81 8.12 -4.10
C GLY A 34 -9.41 8.74 -4.13
N MET A 35 -8.37 7.91 -4.04
CA MET A 35 -6.97 8.36 -4.12
C MET A 35 -6.58 8.51 -5.60
N HIS A 36 -6.39 9.76 -6.04
CA HIS A 36 -6.16 10.12 -7.44
C HIS A 36 -4.69 10.34 -7.82
N HIS A 37 -3.77 10.21 -6.86
CA HIS A 37 -2.32 10.26 -7.07
C HIS A 37 -1.63 9.10 -6.37
N GLY A 38 -0.31 8.99 -6.53
CA GLY A 38 0.47 7.92 -5.92
C GLY A 38 0.32 6.57 -6.63
N PHE A 39 0.76 5.51 -5.97
CA PHE A 39 0.75 4.15 -6.51
C PHE A 39 0.38 3.11 -5.44
N ALA A 40 -0.05 1.94 -5.88
CA ALA A 40 -0.52 0.89 -4.99
C ALA A 40 -0.09 -0.49 -5.49
N PHE A 41 0.33 -1.38 -4.59
CA PHE A 41 0.68 -2.75 -4.95
C PHE A 41 0.41 -3.76 -3.82
N ASP A 42 0.21 -5.01 -4.22
CA ASP A 42 0.08 -6.15 -3.31
C ASP A 42 1.45 -6.76 -3.03
N MET A 43 1.68 -7.17 -1.79
CA MET A 43 2.86 -7.88 -1.32
C MET A 43 2.47 -9.26 -0.81
N GLN A 44 2.85 -10.29 -1.56
CA GLN A 44 2.57 -11.68 -1.22
C GLN A 44 3.74 -12.30 -0.44
N ALA A 45 3.70 -12.20 0.89
CA ALA A 45 4.75 -12.73 1.79
C ALA A 45 4.19 -13.47 3.03
N VAL A 46 2.96 -13.98 2.94
CA VAL A 46 2.29 -14.83 3.95
C VAL A 46 2.43 -14.24 5.37
N CYS A 47 2.87 -15.01 6.37
CA CYS A 47 2.94 -14.61 7.78
C CYS A 47 3.92 -13.44 8.04
N SER A 48 4.88 -13.23 7.15
CA SER A 48 5.85 -12.14 7.22
C SER A 48 5.42 -10.92 6.42
N GLY A 49 4.26 -10.97 5.75
CA GLY A 49 3.81 -9.95 4.81
C GLY A 49 3.76 -8.56 5.42
N PHE A 50 3.19 -8.42 6.62
CA PHE A 50 3.10 -7.12 7.27
C PHE A 50 4.47 -6.54 7.62
N VAL A 51 5.40 -7.36 8.12
CA VAL A 51 6.76 -6.91 8.46
C VAL A 51 7.48 -6.44 7.20
N TYR A 52 7.39 -7.20 6.12
CA TYR A 52 8.00 -6.81 4.84
C TYR A 52 7.38 -5.53 4.29
N ALA A 53 6.05 -5.38 4.38
CA ALA A 53 5.36 -4.19 3.91
C ALA A 53 5.77 -2.94 4.69
N VAL A 54 5.94 -3.04 6.01
CA VAL A 54 6.44 -1.92 6.84
C VAL A 54 7.90 -1.58 6.50
N THR A 55 8.77 -2.57 6.35
CA THR A 55 10.16 -2.33 5.94
C THR A 55 10.22 -1.68 4.56
N THR A 56 9.43 -2.15 3.61
CA THR A 56 9.34 -1.56 2.27
C THR A 56 8.79 -0.13 2.33
N ALA A 57 7.77 0.14 3.15
CA ALA A 57 7.25 1.49 3.35
C ALA A 57 8.32 2.45 3.90
N ASP A 58 9.13 2.01 4.88
CA ASP A 58 10.26 2.79 5.41
C ASP A 58 11.30 3.10 4.31
N LEU A 59 11.62 2.13 3.45
CA LEU A 59 12.52 2.36 2.31
C LEU A 59 11.98 3.39 1.32
N TYR A 60 10.68 3.35 0.99
CA TYR A 60 10.06 4.35 0.12
C TYR A 60 10.07 5.75 0.75
N ILE A 61 9.83 5.86 2.06
CA ILE A 61 9.87 7.13 2.79
C ILE A 61 11.28 7.70 2.83
N ARG A 62 12.27 6.89 3.24
CA ARG A 62 13.67 7.30 3.32
C ARG A 62 14.28 7.60 1.96
N GLY A 63 13.85 6.88 0.92
CA GLY A 63 14.24 7.13 -0.47
C GLY A 63 13.60 8.39 -1.08
N GLY A 64 12.70 9.07 -0.37
CA GLY A 64 12.02 10.27 -0.85
C GLY A 64 10.98 10.01 -1.95
N LEU A 65 10.60 8.74 -2.17
CA LEU A 65 9.62 8.33 -3.19
C LEU A 65 8.18 8.45 -2.70
N ALA A 66 7.96 8.42 -1.39
CA ALA A 66 6.67 8.64 -0.75
C ALA A 66 6.85 9.46 0.52
N LYS A 67 5.96 10.40 0.82
CA LYS A 67 5.95 11.09 2.12
C LYS A 67 5.10 10.34 3.13
N ARG A 68 4.02 9.70 2.68
CA ARG A 68 3.12 8.94 3.54
C ARG A 68 2.68 7.65 2.84
N VAL A 69 2.78 6.55 3.58
CA VAL A 69 2.45 5.21 3.10
C VAL A 69 1.35 4.61 3.96
N LEU A 70 0.30 4.08 3.34
CA LEU A 70 -0.71 3.26 3.99
C LEU A 70 -0.31 1.80 3.85
N VAL A 71 0.02 1.16 4.98
CA VAL A 71 0.30 -0.29 5.04
C VAL A 71 -0.94 -1.00 5.55
N ILE A 72 -1.36 -2.04 4.83
CA ILE A 72 -2.51 -2.90 5.15
C ILE A 72 -1.98 -4.35 5.21
N GLY A 73 -2.41 -5.14 6.19
CA GLY A 73 -2.03 -6.55 6.34
C GLY A 73 -3.21 -7.45 6.61
#